data_AF-A0A1Y3EZD8-F1
#
_entry.id   AF-A0A1Y3EZD8-F1
#
_cell.length_a   1.000
_cell.length_b   1.000
_cell.length_c   1.000
_cell.angle_alpha   90.00
_cell.angle_beta   90.00
_cell.angle_gamma   90.00
#
_symmetry.space_group_name_H-M   'P 1'
#
loop_
_entity.id
_entity.type
_entity.pdbx_description
1 polymer ?
#
loop_
_entity_poly.entity_id
_entity_poly.type
_entity_poly.pdbx_seq_one_letter_code
_entity_poly.pdbx_strand_id
1 'polypeptide(L)'
;MIRHGADHVFAGKESEITEEDIDCILARSEEKNEALKRRLEELGESSLRNFTLDTQEASSVYQFEGKDYRGKQRKALGYWIEPPKRERKANYQIDAYFRDALRPHVEPKAPKAPRPPKQPQIQDFHFYPPRLLHLCEREVYYYRKTIGYK
;
A
#
# COMPACT_ATOMS: atom_id res chain seq x y z
N MET A 1 4.72 19.91 -1.81
CA MET A 1 3.72 20.22 -0.76
C MET A 1 3.61 19.14 0.30
N ILE A 2 3.22 17.90 -0.01
CA ILE A 2 2.86 16.88 1.01
C ILE A 2 4.02 16.49 1.96
N ARG A 3 5.27 16.50 1.49
CA ARG A 3 6.43 16.03 2.28
C ARG A 3 7.11 17.11 3.12
N HIS A 4 7.04 18.37 2.70
CA HIS A 4 7.76 19.45 3.36
C HIS A 4 7.10 19.76 4.70
N GLY A 5 7.83 19.56 5.81
CA GLY A 5 7.31 19.74 7.17
C GLY A 5 6.67 18.49 7.80
N ALA A 6 6.51 17.39 7.04
CA ALA A 6 5.92 16.16 7.56
C ALA A 6 6.79 15.52 8.67
N ASP A 7 8.11 15.47 8.45
CA ASP A 7 9.04 14.92 9.45
C ASP A 7 9.01 15.69 10.78
N HIS A 8 8.86 17.01 10.70
CA HIS A 8 8.76 17.89 11.86
C HIS A 8 7.45 17.64 12.64
N VAL A 9 6.34 17.51 11.93
CA VAL A 9 5.02 17.17 12.52
C VAL A 9 5.02 15.78 13.13
N PHE A 10 5.73 14.80 12.56
CA PHE A 10 5.83 13.45 13.15
C PHE A 10 6.78 13.39 14.36
N ALA A 11 7.80 14.24 14.42
CA ALA A 11 8.72 14.32 15.54
C ALA A 11 8.15 15.11 16.73
N GLY A 12 7.33 16.12 16.46
CA GLY A 12 6.68 16.96 17.47
C GLY A 12 5.53 16.22 18.17
N LYS A 13 5.68 15.93 19.46
CA LYS A 13 4.58 15.44 20.32
C LYS A 13 3.85 16.56 21.04
N GLU A 14 4.40 17.78 21.03
CA GLU A 14 3.90 18.93 21.77
C GLU A 14 3.58 20.09 20.81
N SER A 15 2.60 20.91 21.19
CA SER A 15 2.23 22.11 20.47
C SER A 15 3.38 23.11 20.50
N GLU A 16 3.96 23.43 19.34
CA GLU A 16 4.92 24.54 19.16
C GLU A 16 4.26 25.93 19.26
N ILE A 17 3.07 26.02 19.85
CA ILE A 17 2.39 27.28 20.08
C ILE A 17 3.09 27.92 21.28
N THR A 18 4.06 28.77 20.99
CA THR A 18 4.75 29.58 21.98
C THR A 18 3.89 30.80 22.35
N GLU A 19 3.92 31.22 23.60
CA GLU A 19 3.34 32.49 24.07
C GLU A 19 4.23 33.68 23.67
N GLU A 20 4.73 33.68 22.43
CA GLU A 20 5.54 34.77 21.89
C GLU A 20 4.67 36.00 21.63
N ASP A 21 5.18 37.18 21.98
CA ASP A 21 4.52 38.45 21.70
C ASP A 21 4.32 38.63 20.19
N ILE A 22 3.14 39.16 19.82
CA ILE A 22 2.72 39.35 18.42
C ILE A 22 3.75 40.17 17.64
N ASP A 23 4.33 41.19 18.26
CA ASP A 23 5.31 42.08 17.63
C ASP A 23 6.61 41.33 17.26
N CYS A 24 7.04 40.36 18.06
CA CYS A 24 8.21 39.53 17.74
C CYS A 24 7.95 38.61 16.54
N ILE A 25 6.73 38.05 16.44
CA ILE A 25 6.34 37.20 15.32
C ILE A 25 6.30 38.03 14.03
N LEU A 26 5.76 39.25 14.09
CA LEU A 26 5.68 40.16 12.95
C LEU A 26 7.09 40.54 12.46
N ALA A 27 7.99 40.96 13.34
CA ALA A 27 9.37 41.30 12.98
C ALA A 27 10.10 40.14 12.29
N ARG A 28 10.01 38.91 12.85
CA ARG A 28 10.61 37.71 12.25
C ARG A 28 9.99 37.36 10.88
N SER A 29 8.70 37.62 10.71
CA SER A 29 8.00 37.35 9.46
C SER A 29 8.45 38.33 8.37
N GLU A 30 8.60 39.61 8.71
CA GLU A 30 9.12 40.64 7.82
C GLU A 30 10.55 40.30 7.36
N GLU A 31 11.45 39.95 8.28
CA GLU A 31 12.82 39.54 7.94
C GLU A 31 12.86 38.34 6.99
N LYS A 32 12.05 37.29 7.26
CA LYS A 32 11.96 36.11 6.40
C LYS A 32 11.40 36.46 5.02
N ASN A 33 10.43 37.36 4.95
CA ASN A 33 9.82 37.76 3.69
C ASN A 33 10.80 38.58 2.84
N GLU A 34 11.54 39.49 3.45
CA GLU A 34 12.61 40.22 2.76
C GLU A 34 13.71 39.28 2.25
N ALA A 35 14.18 38.34 3.07
CA ALA A 35 15.18 37.37 2.65
C ALA A 35 14.69 36.51 1.48
N LEU A 36 13.43 36.06 1.52
CA LEU A 36 12.82 35.30 0.44
C LEU A 36 12.67 36.14 -0.83
N LYS A 37 12.25 37.40 -0.71
CA LYS A 37 12.16 38.34 -1.82
C LYS A 37 13.52 38.57 -2.48
N ARG A 38 14.57 38.84 -1.69
CA ARG A 38 15.95 38.99 -2.19
C ARG A 38 16.41 37.72 -2.91
N ARG A 39 16.12 36.54 -2.36
CA ARG A 39 16.45 35.26 -3.01
C ARG A 39 15.71 35.07 -4.33
N LEU A 40 14.44 35.47 -4.42
CA LEU A 40 13.66 35.40 -5.66
C LEU A 40 14.17 36.40 -6.71
N GLU A 41 14.55 37.60 -6.30
CA GLU A 41 15.17 38.61 -7.18
C GLU A 41 16.52 38.14 -7.72
N GLU A 42 17.36 37.54 -6.86
CA GLU A 42 18.64 36.93 -7.25
C GLU A 42 18.46 35.77 -8.24
N LEU A 43 17.38 35.00 -8.11
CA LEU A 43 17.14 33.81 -8.93
C LEU A 43 16.87 34.12 -10.41
N GLY A 44 16.45 35.34 -10.79
CA GLY A 44 16.41 35.85 -12.17
C GLY A 44 15.67 34.99 -13.23
N GLU A 45 15.52 35.53 -14.45
CA GLU A 45 14.86 34.80 -15.56
C GLU A 45 15.65 33.55 -16.03
N SER A 46 16.96 33.49 -15.74
CA SER A 46 17.83 32.39 -16.15
C SER A 46 17.53 31.08 -15.41
N SER A 47 17.13 31.15 -14.13
CA SER A 47 16.70 29.97 -13.35
C SER A 47 15.32 29.49 -13.77
N LEU A 48 14.45 30.41 -14.21
CA LEU A 48 13.11 30.09 -14.72
C LEU A 48 13.15 29.25 -16.01
N ARG A 49 14.18 29.42 -16.85
CA ARG A 49 14.40 28.58 -18.05
C ARG A 49 14.75 27.12 -17.72
N ASN A 50 15.35 26.88 -16.56
CA ASN A 50 15.67 25.54 -16.07
C ASN A 50 14.56 24.96 -15.18
N PHE A 51 13.52 25.75 -14.87
CA PHE A 51 12.35 25.30 -14.14
C PHE A 51 11.41 24.56 -15.09
N THR A 52 11.68 23.27 -15.29
CA THR A 52 10.75 22.35 -15.95
C THR A 52 9.88 21.69 -14.89
N LEU A 53 8.56 21.94 -14.95
CA LEU A 53 7.57 21.23 -14.15
C LEU A 53 7.40 19.80 -14.70
N ASP A 54 8.36 18.90 -14.47
CA ASP A 54 8.28 17.43 -14.67
C ASP A 54 7.64 16.88 -15.98
N THR A 55 7.39 17.71 -17.00
CA THR A 55 6.65 17.36 -18.23
C THR A 55 7.57 16.96 -19.38
N GLN A 56 8.88 16.82 -19.14
CA GLN A 56 9.75 16.18 -20.12
C GLN A 56 9.59 14.66 -20.02
N GLU A 57 8.89 14.08 -20.98
CA GLU A 57 8.48 12.68 -21.13
C GLU A 57 9.63 11.64 -21.18
N ALA A 58 10.83 11.93 -20.67
CA ALA A 58 11.97 11.01 -20.75
C ALA A 58 13.02 11.13 -19.64
N SER A 59 12.74 11.73 -18.48
CA SER A 59 13.58 11.46 -17.31
C SER A 59 13.26 10.04 -16.83
N SER A 60 14.26 9.17 -16.79
CA SER A 60 14.05 7.72 -16.61
C SER A 60 13.12 7.42 -15.42
N VAL A 61 12.34 6.33 -15.48
CA VAL A 61 11.45 5.88 -14.36
C VAL A 61 12.16 5.83 -13.00
N TYR A 62 13.48 5.68 -13.00
CA TYR A 62 14.31 5.57 -11.81
C TYR A 62 14.87 6.91 -11.32
N GLN A 63 14.56 8.03 -11.99
CA GLN A 63 15.04 9.36 -11.64
C GLN A 63 13.88 10.21 -11.13
N PHE A 64 13.97 10.61 -9.87
CA PHE A 64 12.93 11.40 -9.20
C PHE A 64 13.58 12.47 -8.34
N GLU A 65 13.14 13.73 -8.42
CA GLU A 65 13.72 14.86 -7.66
C GLU A 65 15.25 14.99 -7.85
N GLY A 66 15.74 14.77 -9.07
CA GLY A 66 17.18 14.85 -9.40
C GLY A 66 18.06 13.72 -8.83
N LYS A 67 17.48 12.68 -8.21
CA LYS A 67 18.21 11.51 -7.68
C LYS A 67 17.92 10.26 -8.50
N ASP A 68 18.95 9.47 -8.81
CA ASP A 68 18.83 8.14 -9.42
C ASP A 68 18.66 7.06 -8.33
N TYR A 69 17.59 6.26 -8.45
CA TYR A 69 17.17 5.23 -7.50
C TYR A 69 17.51 3.80 -7.93
N ARG A 70 18.21 3.58 -9.05
CA ARG A 70 18.59 2.23 -9.52
C ARG A 70 19.45 1.43 -8.52
N GLY A 71 20.32 2.11 -7.78
CA GLY A 71 21.25 1.49 -6.82
C GLY A 71 20.91 1.67 -5.35
N LYS A 72 19.87 2.45 -5.03
CA LYS A 72 19.47 2.75 -3.65
C LYS A 72 18.16 2.04 -3.35
N GLN A 73 18.26 0.75 -2.98
CA GLN A 73 17.22 0.16 -2.16
C GLN A 73 17.11 1.05 -0.92
N ARG A 74 16.05 1.87 -0.83
CA ARG A 74 15.76 2.65 0.38
C ARG A 74 15.59 1.63 1.50
N LYS A 75 16.64 1.44 2.31
CA LYS A 75 16.47 0.89 3.66
C LYS A 75 15.44 1.81 4.32
N ALA A 76 14.31 1.22 4.67
CA ALA A 76 13.09 1.86 5.17
C ALA A 76 12.23 2.54 4.08
N LEU A 77 11.11 1.89 3.76
CA LEU A 77 9.81 2.57 3.68
C LEU A 77 9.52 3.22 5.06
N GLY A 78 10.31 4.23 5.45
CA GLY A 78 10.32 4.77 6.82
C GLY A 78 9.06 5.53 7.23
N TYR A 79 8.11 5.70 6.32
CA TYR A 79 6.88 6.47 6.56
C TYR A 79 5.68 5.81 5.90
N TRP A 80 5.62 4.47 5.91
CA TRP A 80 4.36 3.80 5.60
C TRP A 80 3.43 3.91 6.81
N ILE A 81 2.56 4.92 6.78
CA ILE A 81 1.45 5.05 7.72
C ILE A 81 0.46 3.96 7.34
N GLU A 82 0.43 2.87 8.11
CA GLU A 82 -0.55 1.82 7.91
C GLU A 82 -1.95 2.47 8.08
N PRO A 83 -2.81 2.47 7.04
CA PRO A 83 -4.15 2.98 7.19
C PRO A 83 -4.80 2.28 8.39
N PRO A 84 -5.45 3.02 9.31
CA PRO A 84 -6.04 2.41 10.49
C PRO A 84 -6.93 1.24 10.05
N LYS A 85 -6.62 0.04 10.54
CA LYS A 85 -7.39 -1.16 10.21
C LYS A 85 -8.85 -0.84 10.50
N ARG A 86 -9.67 -0.90 9.45
CA ARG A 86 -11.10 -0.68 9.59
C ARG A 86 -11.65 -1.77 10.50
N GLU A 87 -11.82 -1.44 11.77
CA GLU A 87 -12.52 -2.31 12.70
C GLU A 87 -13.96 -2.42 12.21
N ARG A 88 -14.30 -3.60 11.68
CA ARG A 88 -15.71 -3.92 11.47
C ARG A 88 -16.31 -4.08 12.85
N LYS A 89 -17.08 -3.11 13.31
CA LYS A 89 -18.05 -3.36 14.39
C LYS A 89 -18.85 -4.59 14.00
N ALA A 90 -18.85 -5.61 14.86
CA ALA A 90 -19.76 -6.74 14.71
C ALA A 90 -21.17 -6.16 14.88
N ASN A 91 -21.82 -5.80 13.77
CA ASN A 91 -23.25 -5.59 13.77
C ASN A 91 -23.88 -6.89 14.28
N TYR A 92 -24.89 -6.79 15.14
CA TYR A 92 -25.69 -7.91 15.60
C TYR A 92 -26.28 -8.64 14.38
N GLN A 93 -25.55 -9.62 13.84
CA GLN A 93 -26.02 -10.50 12.79
C GLN A 93 -26.77 -11.62 13.47
N ILE A 94 -28.02 -11.32 13.81
CA ILE A 94 -28.97 -12.27 14.41
C ILE A 94 -29.05 -13.54 13.55
N ASP A 95 -29.01 -13.41 12.22
CA ASP A 95 -28.98 -14.54 11.29
C ASP A 95 -27.71 -15.39 11.39
N ALA A 96 -26.55 -14.77 11.68
CA ALA A 96 -25.31 -15.51 11.90
C ALA A 96 -25.36 -16.27 13.23
N TYR A 97 -25.93 -15.65 14.27
CA TYR A 97 -26.18 -16.28 15.55
C TYR A 97 -27.13 -17.48 15.42
N PHE A 98 -28.25 -17.35 14.70
CA PHE A 98 -29.17 -18.46 14.47
C PHE A 98 -28.57 -19.53 13.56
N ARG A 99 -27.76 -19.18 12.56
CA ARG A 99 -27.04 -20.16 11.75
C ARG A 99 -26.07 -21.00 12.56
N ASP A 100 -25.43 -20.42 13.56
CA ASP A 100 -24.47 -21.12 14.42
C ASP A 100 -25.20 -21.91 15.52
N ALA A 101 -26.21 -21.31 16.15
CA ALA A 101 -27.00 -21.94 17.21
C ALA A 101 -27.89 -23.09 16.70
N LEU A 102 -28.44 -22.99 15.49
CA LEU A 102 -29.21 -24.05 14.84
C LEU A 102 -28.34 -24.97 13.99
N ARG A 103 -27.02 -24.77 13.97
CA ARG A 103 -26.12 -25.70 13.28
C ARG A 103 -26.17 -27.03 14.05
N PRO A 104 -26.73 -28.11 13.47
CA PRO A 104 -26.57 -29.43 14.08
C PRO A 104 -25.06 -29.66 14.17
N HIS A 105 -24.56 -30.13 15.32
CA HIS A 105 -23.13 -30.42 15.49
C HIS A 105 -22.66 -31.32 14.32
N VAL A 106 -22.06 -30.69 13.32
CA VAL A 106 -21.54 -31.39 12.16
C VAL A 106 -20.28 -32.08 12.66
N GLU A 107 -20.33 -33.40 12.70
CA GLU A 107 -19.17 -34.24 12.97
C GLU A 107 -17.96 -33.72 12.17
N PRO A 108 -16.76 -33.71 12.77
CA PRO A 108 -15.58 -33.14 12.15
C PRO A 108 -15.41 -33.74 10.76
N LYS A 109 -15.59 -32.89 9.75
CA LYS A 109 -15.55 -33.29 8.34
C LYS A 109 -14.21 -33.98 8.10
N ALA A 110 -14.27 -35.24 7.67
CA ALA A 110 -13.10 -36.09 7.46
C ALA A 110 -11.98 -35.32 6.72
N PRO A 111 -10.71 -35.55 7.08
CA PRO A 111 -9.58 -34.80 6.53
C PRO A 111 -9.63 -34.86 5.00
N LYS A 112 -9.69 -33.69 4.38
CA LYS A 112 -9.77 -33.58 2.91
C LYS A 112 -8.54 -34.26 2.31
N ALA A 113 -8.79 -35.13 1.34
CA ALA A 113 -7.72 -35.80 0.61
C ALA A 113 -6.72 -34.80 0.02
N PRO A 114 -5.42 -35.12 0.01
CA PRO A 114 -4.39 -34.24 -0.52
C PRO A 114 -4.65 -33.97 -2.01
N ARG A 115 -4.56 -32.69 -2.38
CA ARG A 115 -4.70 -32.22 -3.76
C ARG A 115 -3.32 -31.94 -4.35
N PRO A 116 -3.09 -32.28 -5.62
CA PRO A 116 -1.84 -31.93 -6.30
C PRO A 116 -1.62 -30.40 -6.30
N PRO A 117 -0.36 -29.94 -6.15
CA PRO A 117 -0.05 -28.53 -6.29
C PRO A 117 -0.19 -28.09 -7.75
N LYS A 118 -1.03 -27.07 -7.99
CA LYS A 118 -1.20 -26.33 -9.28
C LYS A 118 -2.06 -26.97 -10.38
N GLN A 119 -3.23 -27.52 -10.03
CA GLN A 119 -4.23 -27.85 -11.06
C GLN A 119 -4.87 -26.58 -11.65
N PRO A 120 -5.15 -26.55 -12.97
CA PRO A 120 -5.83 -25.43 -13.59
C PRO A 120 -7.24 -25.26 -13.01
N GLN A 121 -7.67 -24.00 -12.79
CA GLN A 121 -9.01 -23.72 -12.32
C GLN A 121 -9.99 -23.86 -13.49
N ILE A 122 -10.79 -24.92 -13.46
CA ILE A 122 -11.82 -25.20 -14.46
C ILE A 122 -13.11 -24.54 -13.98
N GLN A 123 -13.65 -23.63 -14.79
CA GLN A 123 -14.93 -22.97 -14.58
C GLN A 123 -15.85 -23.31 -15.75
N ASP A 124 -17.15 -23.43 -15.49
CA ASP A 124 -18.12 -23.90 -16.48
C ASP A 124 -18.19 -22.99 -17.73
N PHE A 125 -17.95 -21.68 -17.54
CA PHE A 125 -17.96 -20.69 -18.63
C PHE A 125 -16.71 -20.70 -19.51
N HIS A 126 -15.67 -21.48 -19.17
CA HIS A 126 -14.49 -21.65 -20.02
C HIS A 126 -14.69 -22.68 -21.15
N PHE A 127 -15.84 -23.37 -21.19
CA PHE A 127 -16.22 -24.32 -22.25
C PHE A 127 -15.11 -25.31 -22.64
N TYR A 128 -14.35 -25.80 -21.66
CA TYR A 128 -13.28 -26.77 -21.92
C TYR A 128 -13.84 -28.12 -22.42
N PRO A 129 -13.05 -28.87 -23.21
CA PRO A 129 -13.44 -30.22 -23.59
C PRO A 129 -13.69 -31.09 -22.35
N PRO A 130 -14.77 -31.90 -22.31
CA PRO A 130 -15.13 -32.71 -21.14
C PRO A 130 -14.04 -33.74 -20.78
N ARG A 131 -13.20 -34.12 -21.74
CA ARG A 131 -12.02 -34.97 -21.50
C ARG A 131 -11.02 -34.37 -20.52
N LEU A 132 -10.94 -33.04 -20.39
CA LEU A 132 -10.00 -32.38 -19.49
C LEU A 132 -10.27 -32.75 -18.02
N LEU A 133 -11.54 -32.79 -17.62
CA LEU A 133 -11.94 -33.16 -16.26
C LEU A 133 -11.46 -34.57 -15.89
N HIS A 134 -11.67 -35.54 -16.80
CA HIS A 134 -11.22 -36.92 -16.60
C HIS A 134 -9.69 -37.04 -16.48
N LEU A 135 -8.93 -36.23 -17.22
CA LEU A 135 -7.48 -36.20 -17.11
C LEU A 135 -7.03 -35.61 -15.76
N CYS A 136 -7.65 -34.52 -15.32
CA CYS A 136 -7.37 -33.93 -14.01
C CYS A 136 -7.68 -34.91 -12.87
N GLU A 137 -8.78 -35.66 -12.94
CA GLU A 137 -9.11 -36.71 -11.95
C GLU A 137 -8.05 -37.83 -11.91
N ARG A 138 -7.62 -38.32 -13.07
CA ARG A 138 -6.56 -39.33 -13.17
C ARG A 138 -5.24 -38.86 -12.56
N GLU A 139 -4.89 -37.59 -12.78
CA GLU A 139 -3.71 -36.98 -12.19
C GLU A 139 -3.82 -36.89 -10.66
N VAL A 140 -4.99 -36.53 -10.12
CA VAL A 140 -5.24 -36.55 -8.67
C VAL A 140 -5.06 -37.96 -8.10
N TYR A 141 -5.61 -38.98 -8.75
CA TYR A 141 -5.46 -40.37 -8.30
C TYR A 141 -4.01 -40.85 -8.34
N TYR A 142 -3.27 -40.50 -9.40
CA TYR A 142 -1.84 -40.80 -9.48
C TYR A 142 -1.06 -40.13 -8.35
N TYR A 143 -1.30 -38.85 -8.08
CA TYR A 143 -0.65 -38.12 -7.00
C TYR A 143 -0.95 -38.69 -5.61
N ARG A 144 -2.20 -39.07 -5.36
CA ARG A 144 -2.59 -39.76 -4.11
C ARG A 144 -1.84 -41.07 -3.96
N LYS A 145 -1.71 -41.85 -5.03
CA LYS A 145 -0.92 -43.09 -5.05
C LYS A 145 0.55 -42.83 -4.77
N THR A 146 1.15 -41.77 -5.33
CA THR A 146 2.57 -41.43 -5.08
C THR A 146 2.85 -41.02 -3.65
N ILE A 147 1.86 -40.48 -2.94
CA ILE A 147 1.98 -40.07 -1.52
C ILE A 147 1.61 -41.22 -0.57
N GLY A 148 1.19 -42.38 -1.10
CA GLY A 148 0.73 -43.50 -0.29
C GLY A 148 -0.61 -43.24 0.41
N TYR A 149 -1.41 -42.30 -0.10
CA TYR A 149 -2.76 -42.03 0.40
C TYR A 149 -3.70 -43.18 -0.01
N LYS A 150 -4.22 -43.91 0.99
CA LYS A 150 -5.21 -44.98 0.84
C LYS A 150 -6.60 -44.48 1.23
#